data_AF-A0AAD1WC77-F1
#
_entry.id   AF-A0AAD1WC77-F1
#
_cell.length_a   1.000
_cell.length_b   1.000
_cell.length_c   1.000
_cell.angle_alpha   90.00
_cell.angle_beta   90.00
_cell.angle_gamma   90.00
#
_symmetry.space_group_name_H-M   'P 1'
#
loop_
_entity.id
_entity.type
_entity.pdbx_description
1 polymer ?
#
loop_
_entity_poly.entity_id
_entity_poly.type
_entity_poly.pdbx_seq_one_letter_code
_entity_poly.pdbx_strand_id
1 'polypeptide(L)'
;MLSFLCVFLFLGRPVDITCMLRQTSFGIIFSAAVSSVLGKTIMVYIAFKATKPGSSWRTWVGVKVSNTIVLICSSIQILINVLWLCISPPFQELDMHSYPGRIIIQCNEGSVIAFFSVLGYMGVLAAVSFIIAYFARTLPDSFNEAKYITFSMLVFCSVWIAMIPAYLSTKGKDMVSVEIFAILTSIQDDRTHHAAIVKMLKFFGWNWVGIITSEDESGERELRELSQELTSHGICIEYTITLPDKEDKGKYKGMNIIEKATSQVLITCGSCAEYCASIIYNSLTILKNITLLINMSWLYAFTFWNFGILIDGSLTFIPSINVISKIEIEFNNVNPVNRPKDPLLEDLGIRFFHCNSPNHDKNEFHTTVNRKTLHNCTGRERFKDIISISHDSQPYFVVYAVYAMALALHRMYLSSHVDHRELNAGKYNYKHKVNI
;
A
#
# COMPACT_ATOMS: atom_id res chain seq x y z
N MET A 1 3.01 -11.90 -9.77
CA MET A 1 1.90 -11.90 -10.75
C MET A 1 0.78 -12.87 -10.40
N LEU A 2 1.02 -14.18 -10.20
CA LEU A 2 -0.06 -15.15 -9.90
C LEU A 2 -0.89 -14.83 -8.64
N SER A 3 -0.29 -14.28 -7.60
CA SER A 3 -1.00 -13.86 -6.38
C SER A 3 -2.03 -12.75 -6.60
N PHE A 4 -1.84 -11.91 -7.62
CA PHE A 4 -2.79 -10.86 -7.99
C PHE A 4 -4.05 -11.44 -8.63
N LEU A 5 -3.90 -12.53 -9.40
CA LEU A 5 -5.02 -13.22 -10.02
C LEU A 5 -5.94 -13.90 -9.00
N CYS A 6 -5.41 -14.31 -7.84
CA CYS A 6 -6.21 -14.84 -6.73
C CYS A 6 -7.27 -13.86 -6.26
N VAL A 7 -6.98 -12.56 -6.23
CA VAL A 7 -7.88 -11.53 -5.69
C VAL A 7 -9.21 -11.49 -6.47
N PHE A 8 -9.18 -11.71 -7.78
CA PHE A 8 -10.40 -11.75 -8.60
C PHE A 8 -11.34 -12.91 -8.23
N LEU A 9 -10.81 -14.03 -7.73
CA LEU A 9 -11.63 -15.15 -7.23
C LEU A 9 -12.36 -14.81 -5.92
N PHE A 10 -11.87 -13.82 -5.17
CA PHE A 10 -12.52 -13.31 -3.96
C PHE A 10 -13.56 -12.21 -4.26
N LEU A 11 -13.42 -11.51 -5.40
CA LEU A 11 -14.33 -10.45 -5.86
C LEU A 11 -15.52 -10.96 -6.69
N GLY A 12 -15.40 -12.15 -7.29
CA GLY A 12 -16.44 -12.77 -8.11
C GLY A 12 -17.69 -13.17 -7.33
N ARG A 13 -18.81 -13.37 -8.04
CA ARG A 13 -20.07 -13.84 -7.42
C ARG A 13 -19.85 -15.24 -6.82
N PRO A 14 -20.22 -15.49 -5.55
CA PRO A 14 -20.07 -16.79 -4.91
C PRO A 14 -21.01 -17.81 -5.54
N VAL A 15 -20.44 -18.66 -6.38
CA VAL A 15 -21.00 -19.90 -6.95
C VAL A 15 -20.12 -21.08 -6.54
N ASP A 16 -20.66 -22.30 -6.53
CA ASP A 16 -19.95 -23.49 -6.03
C ASP A 16 -18.52 -23.63 -6.58
N ILE A 17 -18.34 -23.46 -7.89
CA ILE A 17 -17.02 -23.54 -8.54
C ILE A 17 -16.07 -22.45 -8.02
N THR A 18 -16.56 -21.21 -7.88
CA THR A 18 -15.73 -20.10 -7.35
C THR A 18 -15.41 -20.31 -5.88
N CYS A 19 -16.32 -20.88 -5.09
CA CYS A 19 -16.07 -21.21 -3.69
C CYS A 19 -14.97 -22.25 -3.53
N MET A 20 -14.99 -23.29 -4.38
CA MET A 20 -13.92 -24.30 -4.42
C MET A 20 -12.59 -23.71 -4.86
N LEU A 21 -12.57 -22.89 -5.92
CA LEU A 21 -11.34 -22.32 -6.48
C LEU A 21 -10.72 -21.23 -5.60
N ARG A 22 -11.53 -20.44 -4.89
CA ARG A 22 -11.08 -19.29 -4.09
C ARG A 22 -10.02 -19.69 -3.06
N GLN A 23 -10.34 -20.63 -2.18
CA GLN A 23 -9.44 -21.01 -1.08
C GLN A 23 -8.32 -21.95 -1.53
N THR A 24 -8.59 -22.83 -2.50
CA THR A 24 -7.58 -23.76 -3.03
C THR A 24 -6.52 -23.06 -3.86
N SER A 25 -6.91 -22.13 -4.74
CA SER A 25 -5.96 -21.32 -5.52
C SER A 25 -5.10 -20.45 -4.62
N PHE A 26 -5.71 -19.85 -3.58
CA PHE A 26 -4.98 -19.08 -2.57
C PHE A 26 -3.91 -19.94 -1.88
N GLY A 27 -4.27 -21.11 -1.34
CA GLY A 27 -3.31 -22.00 -0.69
C GLY A 27 -2.17 -22.45 -1.62
N ILE A 28 -2.47 -22.86 -2.85
CA ILE A 28 -1.46 -23.35 -3.82
C ILE A 28 -0.49 -22.23 -4.19
N ILE A 29 -1.00 -21.05 -4.56
CA ILE A 29 -0.18 -19.95 -5.07
C ILE A 29 0.74 -19.40 -3.98
N PHE A 30 0.22 -19.24 -2.76
CA PHE A 30 1.03 -18.77 -1.64
C PHE A 30 2.03 -19.82 -1.17
N SER A 31 1.66 -21.10 -1.13
CA SER A 31 2.61 -22.16 -0.81
C SER A 31 3.78 -22.18 -1.81
N ALA A 32 3.49 -22.13 -3.11
CA ALA A 32 4.54 -22.06 -4.14
C ALA A 32 5.45 -20.83 -3.99
N ALA A 33 4.87 -19.67 -3.68
CA ALA A 33 5.62 -18.44 -3.44
C ALA A 33 6.55 -18.57 -2.23
N VAL A 34 6.05 -19.00 -1.07
CA VAL A 34 6.86 -19.18 0.15
C VAL A 34 7.91 -20.26 -0.04
N SER A 35 7.58 -21.37 -0.70
CA SER A 35 8.55 -22.43 -1.02
C SER A 35 9.68 -21.94 -1.94
N SER A 36 9.41 -21.01 -2.84
CA SER A 36 10.45 -20.41 -3.71
C SER A 36 11.44 -19.58 -2.91
N VAL A 37 10.96 -18.85 -1.89
CA VAL A 37 11.81 -18.11 -0.97
C VAL A 37 12.62 -19.09 -0.12
N LEU A 38 11.96 -20.08 0.47
CA LEU A 38 12.62 -21.14 1.25
C LEU A 38 13.75 -21.82 0.47
N GLY A 39 13.48 -22.22 -0.78
CA GLY A 39 14.46 -22.87 -1.65
C GLY A 39 15.66 -21.96 -1.95
N LYS A 40 15.43 -20.67 -2.22
CA LYS A 40 16.49 -19.68 -2.40
C LYS A 40 17.30 -19.48 -1.12
N THR A 41 16.66 -19.33 0.04
CA THR A 41 17.34 -19.12 1.32
C THR A 41 18.18 -20.32 1.71
N ILE A 42 17.68 -21.55 1.52
CA ILE A 42 18.42 -22.79 1.77
C ILE A 42 19.64 -22.89 0.85
N MET A 43 19.48 -22.56 -0.44
CA MET A 43 20.59 -22.54 -1.39
C MET A 43 21.71 -21.59 -0.94
N VAL A 44 21.36 -20.36 -0.57
CA VAL A 44 22.32 -19.36 -0.06
C VAL A 44 22.98 -19.89 1.21
N TYR A 45 22.20 -20.41 2.16
CA TYR A 45 22.72 -20.96 3.41
C TYR A 45 23.73 -22.10 3.18
N ILE A 46 23.42 -23.04 2.29
CA ILE A 46 24.31 -24.15 1.95
C ILE A 46 25.56 -23.65 1.22
N ALA A 47 25.43 -22.72 0.27
CA ALA A 47 26.54 -22.21 -0.52
C ALA A 47 27.66 -21.61 0.37
N PHE A 48 27.30 -20.91 1.44
CA PHE A 48 28.27 -20.31 2.35
C PHE A 48 28.78 -21.26 3.44
N LYS A 49 27.97 -22.24 3.87
CA LYS A 49 28.37 -23.19 4.94
C LYS A 49 29.14 -24.41 4.40
N ALA A 50 28.99 -24.74 3.11
CA ALA A 50 29.52 -25.96 2.50
C ALA A 50 30.89 -25.80 1.82
N THR A 51 31.58 -24.66 1.90
CA THR A 51 32.92 -24.49 1.31
C THR A 51 34.02 -25.07 2.20
N LYS A 52 34.11 -26.40 2.25
CA LYS A 52 35.41 -27.10 2.33
C LYS A 52 35.86 -27.45 0.91
N PRO A 53 37.10 -27.16 0.51
CA PRO A 53 37.58 -27.48 -0.84
C PRO A 53 37.64 -29.00 -1.04
N GLY A 54 36.90 -29.53 -2.03
CA GLY A 54 37.02 -30.93 -2.48
C GLY A 54 35.77 -31.82 -2.48
N SER A 55 34.58 -31.34 -2.08
CA SER A 55 33.35 -32.16 -2.02
C SER A 55 32.53 -32.16 -3.32
N SER A 56 32.02 -33.34 -3.73
CA SER A 56 31.13 -33.54 -4.89
C SER A 56 29.79 -32.80 -4.81
N TRP A 57 29.48 -32.20 -3.65
CA TRP A 57 28.26 -31.42 -3.43
C TRP A 57 28.16 -30.16 -4.29
N ARG A 58 29.27 -29.64 -4.82
CA ARG A 58 29.28 -28.34 -5.55
C ARG A 58 28.53 -28.37 -6.90
N THR A 59 28.36 -29.53 -7.53
CA THR A 59 27.57 -29.70 -8.76
C THR A 59 26.08 -29.92 -8.51
N TRP A 60 25.70 -30.29 -7.28
CA TRP A 60 24.30 -30.50 -6.88
C TRP A 60 23.69 -29.25 -6.22
N VAL A 61 24.52 -28.43 -5.57
CA VAL A 61 24.15 -27.14 -4.97
C VAL A 61 23.91 -26.11 -6.08
N GLY A 62 22.71 -26.13 -6.65
CA GLY A 62 22.28 -25.19 -7.69
C GLY A 62 20.75 -25.16 -7.82
N VAL A 63 20.26 -24.70 -8.98
CA VAL A 63 18.82 -24.54 -9.30
C VAL A 63 17.99 -25.80 -9.02
N LYS A 64 18.60 -26.99 -9.13
CA LYS A 64 17.93 -28.27 -8.84
C LYS A 64 17.43 -28.40 -7.40
N VAL A 65 18.18 -27.93 -6.41
CA VAL A 65 17.77 -28.02 -4.99
C VAL A 65 16.57 -27.12 -4.70
N SER A 66 16.62 -25.86 -5.14
CA SER A 66 15.50 -24.92 -4.98
C SER A 66 14.24 -25.42 -5.69
N ASN A 67 14.36 -25.86 -6.95
CA ASN A 67 13.23 -26.39 -7.71
C ASN A 67 12.66 -27.67 -7.08
N THR A 68 13.50 -28.55 -6.52
CA THR A 68 13.04 -29.76 -5.83
C THR A 68 12.26 -29.42 -4.57
N ILE A 69 12.73 -28.43 -3.79
CA ILE A 69 12.04 -27.94 -2.58
C ILE A 69 10.67 -27.36 -2.96
N VAL A 70 10.62 -26.51 -3.99
CA VAL A 70 9.36 -25.92 -4.47
C VAL A 70 8.37 -27.00 -4.91
N LEU A 71 8.83 -28.00 -5.67
CA LEU A 71 7.99 -29.10 -6.13
C LEU A 71 7.44 -29.92 -4.97
N ILE A 72 8.28 -30.31 -4.01
CA ILE A 72 7.84 -31.12 -2.85
C ILE A 72 6.83 -30.35 -2.01
N CYS A 73 7.16 -29.11 -1.60
CA CYS A 73 6.28 -28.33 -0.75
C CYS A 73 4.94 -27.99 -1.44
N SER A 74 4.98 -27.60 -2.72
CA SER A 74 3.75 -27.32 -3.47
C SER A 74 2.90 -28.58 -3.68
N SER A 75 3.53 -29.75 -3.88
CA SER A 75 2.82 -31.02 -4.03
C SER A 75 2.08 -31.43 -2.75
N ILE A 76 2.69 -31.18 -1.57
CA ILE A 76 2.02 -31.41 -0.28
C ILE A 76 0.78 -30.53 -0.16
N GLN A 77 0.89 -29.24 -0.50
CA GLN A 77 -0.25 -28.32 -0.46
C GLN A 77 -1.36 -28.73 -1.44
N ILE A 78 -1.00 -29.17 -2.65
CA ILE A 78 -1.96 -29.69 -3.63
C ILE A 78 -2.68 -30.93 -3.08
N LEU A 79 -1.96 -31.86 -2.45
CA LEU A 79 -2.54 -33.05 -1.85
C LEU A 79 -3.55 -32.70 -0.74
N ILE A 80 -3.20 -31.77 0.15
CA ILE A 80 -4.11 -31.28 1.20
C ILE A 80 -5.39 -30.70 0.58
N ASN A 81 -5.25 -29.88 -0.48
CA ASN A 81 -6.40 -29.29 -1.16
C ASN A 81 -7.27 -30.32 -1.88
N VAL A 82 -6.67 -31.32 -2.54
CA VAL A 82 -7.42 -32.40 -3.19
C VAL A 82 -8.18 -33.23 -2.15
N LEU A 83 -7.54 -33.57 -1.03
CA LEU A 83 -8.21 -34.29 0.06
C LEU A 83 -9.38 -33.48 0.64
N TRP A 84 -9.20 -32.17 0.82
CA TRP A 84 -10.29 -31.29 1.28
C TRP A 84 -11.46 -31.27 0.30
N LEU A 85 -11.19 -31.08 -1.00
CA LEU A 85 -12.23 -31.09 -2.03
C LEU A 85 -12.96 -32.45 -2.15
N CYS A 86 -12.27 -33.56 -1.89
CA CYS A 86 -12.87 -34.89 -1.95
C CYS A 86 -13.77 -35.21 -0.74
N ILE A 87 -13.40 -34.75 0.46
CA ILE A 87 -14.13 -35.09 1.70
C ILE A 87 -15.29 -34.11 1.93
N SER A 88 -15.04 -32.82 1.77
CA SER A 88 -15.96 -31.76 2.16
C SER A 88 -15.64 -30.49 1.36
N PRO A 89 -16.02 -30.45 0.07
CA PRO A 89 -15.72 -29.31 -0.78
C PRO A 89 -16.47 -28.06 -0.31
N PRO A 90 -15.85 -26.86 -0.42
CA PRO A 90 -16.55 -25.60 -0.19
C PRO A 90 -17.72 -25.43 -1.16
N PHE A 91 -18.84 -24.92 -0.67
CA PHE A 91 -20.07 -24.76 -1.45
C PHE A 91 -20.72 -23.39 -1.19
N GLN A 92 -21.60 -22.98 -2.09
CA GLN A 92 -22.38 -21.77 -1.95
C GLN A 92 -23.48 -21.96 -0.90
N GLU A 93 -23.48 -21.12 0.13
CA GLU A 93 -24.51 -21.09 1.16
C GLU A 93 -25.32 -19.78 1.10
N LEU A 94 -26.63 -19.90 1.26
CA LEU A 94 -27.56 -18.78 1.39
C LEU A 94 -27.83 -18.55 2.87
N ASP A 95 -27.11 -17.61 3.47
CA ASP A 95 -27.30 -17.23 4.85
C ASP A 95 -28.51 -16.29 4.96
N MET A 96 -29.57 -16.81 5.56
CA MET A 96 -30.81 -16.08 5.89
C MET A 96 -30.92 -15.75 7.38
N HIS A 97 -29.96 -16.21 8.19
CA HIS A 97 -30.00 -16.11 9.65
C HIS A 97 -29.21 -14.92 10.17
N SER A 98 -28.16 -14.51 9.47
CA SER A 98 -27.32 -13.39 9.91
C SER A 98 -27.99 -12.01 9.81
N TYR A 99 -28.95 -11.80 8.89
CA TYR A 99 -29.67 -10.53 8.76
C TYR A 99 -31.16 -10.74 8.43
N PRO A 100 -32.10 -10.35 9.32
CA PRO A 100 -33.52 -10.49 9.03
C PRO A 100 -33.91 -9.64 7.82
N GLY A 101 -34.53 -10.28 6.82
CA GLY A 101 -35.01 -9.63 5.59
C GLY A 101 -33.99 -9.49 4.45
N ARG A 102 -32.77 -10.04 4.58
CA ARG A 102 -31.80 -10.10 3.46
C ARG A 102 -31.19 -11.50 3.35
N ILE A 103 -31.05 -11.99 2.12
CA ILE A 103 -30.36 -13.26 1.82
C ILE A 103 -28.91 -12.92 1.45
N ILE A 104 -27.95 -13.40 2.24
CA ILE A 104 -26.52 -13.25 1.95
C ILE A 104 -26.03 -14.50 1.25
N ILE A 105 -25.45 -14.32 0.06
CA ILE A 105 -24.79 -15.40 -0.65
C ILE A 105 -23.33 -15.41 -0.24
N GLN A 106 -22.87 -16.50 0.38
CA GLN A 106 -21.49 -16.66 0.84
C GLN A 106 -20.95 -18.05 0.49
N CYS A 107 -19.64 -18.24 0.58
CA CYS A 107 -19.02 -19.54 0.42
C CYS A 107 -18.81 -20.14 1.80
N ASN A 108 -19.44 -21.28 2.07
CA ASN A 108 -19.15 -22.10 3.24
C ASN A 108 -17.93 -22.97 2.94
N GLU A 109 -16.99 -23.07 3.89
CA GLU A 109 -15.77 -23.85 3.75
C GLU A 109 -16.00 -25.38 3.72
N GLY A 110 -17.19 -25.83 4.12
CA GLY A 110 -17.59 -27.23 4.24
C GLY A 110 -16.97 -27.93 5.45
N SER A 111 -15.66 -27.79 5.64
CA SER A 111 -14.94 -28.28 6.81
C SER A 111 -13.95 -27.24 7.33
N VAL A 112 -14.24 -26.74 8.53
CA VAL A 112 -13.39 -25.81 9.26
C VAL A 112 -12.01 -26.44 9.55
N ILE A 113 -11.97 -27.75 9.86
CA ILE A 113 -10.73 -28.47 10.14
C ILE A 113 -9.85 -28.52 8.88
N ALA A 114 -10.45 -28.84 7.73
CA ALA A 114 -9.71 -28.91 6.47
C ALA A 114 -9.20 -27.53 6.03
N PHE A 115 -10.02 -26.49 6.20
CA PHE A 115 -9.60 -25.10 5.98
C PHE A 115 -8.39 -24.71 6.85
N PHE A 116 -8.45 -24.96 8.16
CA PHE A 116 -7.31 -24.69 9.06
C PHE A 116 -6.09 -25.57 8.77
N SER A 117 -6.27 -26.76 8.20
CA SER A 117 -5.13 -27.59 7.78
C SER A 117 -4.35 -26.97 6.63
N VAL A 118 -5.04 -26.32 5.68
CA VAL A 118 -4.42 -25.56 4.58
C VAL A 118 -3.67 -24.34 5.12
N LEU A 119 -4.32 -23.55 5.97
CA LEU A 119 -3.68 -22.37 6.57
C LEU A 119 -2.52 -22.74 7.49
N GLY A 120 -2.68 -23.81 8.27
CA GLY A 120 -1.66 -24.31 9.18
C GLY A 120 -0.40 -24.76 8.44
N TYR A 121 -0.55 -25.48 7.32
CA TYR A 121 0.59 -25.85 6.48
C TYR A 121 1.35 -24.62 5.95
N MET A 122 0.62 -23.62 5.45
CA MET A 122 1.23 -22.37 4.99
C MET A 122 1.95 -21.62 6.13
N GLY A 123 1.36 -21.59 7.32
CA GLY A 123 2.00 -21.01 8.52
C GLY A 123 3.28 -21.73 8.93
N VAL A 124 3.28 -23.07 8.91
CA VAL A 124 4.48 -23.89 9.18
C VAL A 124 5.57 -23.61 8.13
N LEU A 125 5.20 -23.58 6.84
CA LEU A 125 6.12 -23.29 5.75
C LEU A 125 6.75 -21.89 5.90
N ALA A 126 5.95 -20.90 6.30
CA ALA A 126 6.41 -19.54 6.57
C ALA A 126 7.36 -19.48 7.78
N ALA A 127 7.02 -20.14 8.88
CA ALA A 127 7.85 -20.20 10.08
C ALA A 127 9.22 -20.85 9.81
N VAL A 128 9.24 -21.97 9.10
CA VAL A 128 10.49 -22.64 8.68
C VAL A 128 11.32 -21.71 7.79
N SER A 129 10.69 -21.03 6.83
CA SER A 129 11.35 -20.06 5.94
C SER A 129 11.97 -18.91 6.71
N PHE A 130 11.25 -18.37 7.70
CA PHE A 130 11.75 -17.30 8.56
C PHE A 130 12.94 -17.75 9.41
N ILE A 131 12.87 -18.93 10.03
CA ILE A 131 13.97 -19.47 10.85
C ILE A 131 15.25 -19.60 10.02
N ILE A 132 15.15 -20.19 8.81
CA ILE A 132 16.31 -20.36 7.94
C ILE A 132 16.83 -19.01 7.44
N ALA A 133 15.94 -18.07 7.11
CA ALA A 133 16.32 -16.72 6.69
C ALA A 133 16.98 -15.92 7.83
N TYR A 134 16.61 -16.17 9.08
CA TYR A 134 17.28 -15.60 10.25
C TYR A 134 18.71 -16.11 10.38
N PHE A 135 18.92 -17.43 10.28
CA PHE A 135 20.27 -18.02 10.29
C PHE A 135 21.12 -17.59 9.10
N ALA A 136 20.52 -17.31 7.94
CA ALA A 136 21.25 -16.81 6.78
C ALA A 136 21.80 -15.37 6.98
N ARG A 137 21.29 -14.60 7.96
CA ARG A 137 21.82 -13.26 8.27
C ARG A 137 23.18 -13.27 8.96
N THR A 138 23.57 -14.40 9.57
CA THR A 138 24.89 -14.51 10.23
C THR A 138 26.03 -14.81 9.23
N LEU A 139 25.74 -14.74 7.93
CA LEU A 139 26.72 -14.89 6.85
C LEU A 139 27.40 -13.53 6.56
N PRO A 140 28.67 -13.50 6.15
CA PRO A 140 29.47 -12.27 6.08
C PRO A 140 28.88 -11.18 5.17
N ASP A 141 28.93 -9.92 5.65
CA ASP A 141 28.24 -8.68 5.23
C ASP A 141 28.33 -8.26 3.74
N SER A 142 28.97 -9.05 2.88
CA SER A 142 29.14 -8.75 1.44
C SER A 142 27.87 -8.93 0.58
N PHE A 143 26.79 -9.51 1.12
CA PHE A 143 25.53 -9.72 0.38
C PHE A 143 24.31 -9.17 1.14
N ASN A 144 23.90 -7.95 0.80
CA ASN A 144 22.69 -7.30 1.32
C ASN A 144 21.39 -8.08 1.02
N GLU A 145 21.41 -9.01 0.07
CA GLU A 145 20.26 -9.79 -0.39
C GLU A 145 19.60 -10.63 0.72
N ALA A 146 20.40 -11.25 1.61
CA ALA A 146 19.88 -12.04 2.72
C ALA A 146 19.06 -11.20 3.72
N LYS A 147 19.47 -9.94 3.95
CA LYS A 147 18.78 -9.00 4.85
C LYS A 147 17.39 -8.64 4.32
N TYR A 148 17.25 -8.40 3.01
CA TYR A 148 15.97 -8.13 2.35
C TYR A 148 15.04 -9.35 2.38
N ILE A 149 15.57 -10.56 2.17
CA ILE A 149 14.77 -11.80 2.23
C ILE A 149 14.16 -11.98 3.62
N THR A 150 14.95 -11.81 4.68
CA THR A 150 14.40 -11.99 6.03
C THR A 150 13.48 -10.85 6.45
N PHE A 151 13.71 -9.62 5.97
CA PHE A 151 12.75 -8.52 6.16
C PHE A 151 11.41 -8.83 5.47
N SER A 152 11.45 -9.30 4.23
CA SER A 152 10.27 -9.74 3.48
C SER A 152 9.51 -10.88 4.18
N MET A 153 10.23 -11.90 4.69
CA MET A 153 9.63 -13.00 5.46
C MET A 153 9.04 -12.52 6.80
N LEU A 154 9.65 -11.54 7.46
CA LEU A 154 9.13 -10.97 8.72
C LEU A 154 7.82 -10.22 8.50
N VAL A 155 7.76 -9.36 7.46
CA VAL A 155 6.53 -8.64 7.08
C VAL A 155 5.42 -9.63 6.72
N PHE A 156 5.75 -10.70 5.99
CA PHE A 156 4.81 -11.76 5.66
C PHE A 156 4.25 -12.42 6.93
N CYS A 157 5.11 -12.86 7.85
CA CYS A 157 4.67 -13.46 9.12
C CYS A 157 3.82 -12.52 9.97
N SER A 158 4.11 -11.21 10.02
CA SER A 158 3.30 -10.25 10.77
C SER A 158 1.89 -10.08 10.18
N VAL A 159 1.78 -10.09 8.84
CA VAL A 159 0.47 -10.05 8.16
C VAL A 159 -0.35 -11.31 8.50
N TRP A 160 0.27 -12.48 8.50
CA TRP A 160 -0.40 -13.74 8.85
C TRP A 160 -0.88 -13.78 10.31
N ILE A 161 -0.06 -13.31 11.24
CA ILE A 161 -0.43 -13.23 12.66
C ILE A 161 -1.60 -12.25 12.86
N ALA A 162 -1.65 -11.15 12.12
CA ALA A 162 -2.75 -10.18 12.18
C ALA A 162 -4.04 -10.70 11.50
N MET A 163 -3.91 -11.52 10.45
CA MET A 163 -5.04 -12.08 9.70
C MET A 163 -5.83 -13.13 10.50
N ILE A 164 -5.17 -13.88 11.40
CA ILE A 164 -5.83 -14.93 12.20
C ILE A 164 -6.90 -14.37 13.16
N PRO A 165 -6.64 -13.34 13.99
CA PRO A 165 -7.66 -12.67 14.80
C PRO A 165 -8.74 -11.99 13.96
N ALA A 166 -8.37 -11.40 12.82
CA ALA A 166 -9.33 -10.76 11.92
C ALA A 166 -10.33 -11.80 11.36
N TYR A 167 -9.84 -12.95 10.89
CA TYR A 167 -10.66 -14.06 10.40
C TYR A 167 -11.51 -14.70 11.50
N LEU A 168 -10.93 -14.95 12.68
CA LEU A 168 -11.66 -15.55 13.80
C LEU A 168 -12.71 -14.59 14.40
N SER A 169 -12.50 -13.28 14.28
CA SER A 169 -13.40 -12.25 14.83
C SER A 169 -14.47 -11.78 13.84
N THR A 170 -14.42 -12.15 12.55
CA THR A 170 -15.36 -11.67 11.52
C THR A 170 -16.01 -12.84 10.77
N LYS A 171 -17.35 -12.85 10.68
CA LYS A 171 -18.09 -13.69 9.73
C LYS A 171 -18.78 -12.79 8.70
N GLY A 172 -18.68 -13.14 7.42
CA GLY A 172 -19.50 -12.58 6.34
C GLY A 172 -18.96 -11.34 5.61
N LYS A 173 -19.90 -10.54 5.08
CA LYS A 173 -19.74 -9.46 4.08
C LYS A 173 -18.83 -8.29 4.50
N ASP A 174 -18.64 -8.07 5.80
CA ASP A 174 -17.96 -6.87 6.31
C ASP A 174 -16.43 -6.99 6.27
N MET A 175 -15.85 -8.20 6.35
CA MET A 175 -14.41 -8.41 6.15
C MET A 175 -14.02 -8.10 4.69
N VAL A 176 -14.80 -8.64 3.75
CA VAL A 176 -14.59 -8.40 2.31
C VAL A 176 -14.85 -6.94 1.96
N SER A 177 -15.86 -6.31 2.57
CA SER A 177 -16.12 -4.88 2.35
C SER A 177 -15.02 -3.99 2.94
N VAL A 178 -14.48 -4.30 4.12
CA VAL A 178 -13.38 -3.52 4.73
C VAL A 178 -12.06 -3.73 3.98
N GLU A 179 -11.74 -4.94 3.52
CA GLU A 179 -10.55 -5.19 2.69
C GLU A 179 -10.67 -4.53 1.31
N ILE A 180 -11.81 -4.66 0.63
CA ILE A 180 -12.08 -3.98 -0.65
C ILE A 180 -12.06 -2.46 -0.46
N PHE A 181 -12.65 -1.95 0.63
CA PHE A 181 -12.69 -0.52 0.88
C PHE A 181 -11.30 0.02 1.26
N ALA A 182 -10.51 -0.68 2.06
CA ALA A 182 -9.13 -0.32 2.38
C ALA A 182 -8.21 -0.34 1.14
N ILE A 183 -8.45 -1.28 0.22
CA ILE A 183 -7.77 -1.36 -1.07
C ILE A 183 -8.24 -0.23 -2.01
N LEU A 184 -9.55 0.04 -2.09
CA LEU A 184 -10.11 1.12 -2.92
C LEU A 184 -9.80 2.52 -2.38
N THR A 185 -9.63 2.69 -1.07
CA THR A 185 -9.15 3.97 -0.50
C THR A 185 -7.65 4.14 -0.61
N SER A 186 -6.88 3.05 -0.73
CA SER A 186 -5.43 3.13 -0.99
C SER A 186 -5.11 3.28 -2.48
N ILE A 187 -6.08 3.04 -3.36
CA ILE A 187 -6.03 3.29 -4.80
C ILE A 187 -6.93 4.50 -5.08
N GLN A 188 -6.38 5.73 -5.03
CA GLN A 188 -7.09 6.86 -5.64
C GLN A 188 -7.43 6.47 -7.09
N ASP A 189 -8.69 6.66 -7.51
CA ASP A 189 -9.08 6.39 -8.90
C ASP A 189 -8.49 7.49 -9.80
N ASP A 190 -7.22 7.29 -10.20
CA ASP A 190 -6.42 8.20 -11.02
C ASP A 190 -7.18 8.66 -12.28
N ARG A 191 -8.10 7.83 -12.81
CA ARG A 191 -8.94 8.16 -13.97
C ARG A 191 -9.87 9.35 -13.74
N THR A 192 -10.46 9.46 -12.55
CA THR A 192 -11.33 10.61 -12.23
C THR A 192 -10.53 11.91 -12.15
N HIS A 193 -9.28 11.82 -11.68
CA HIS A 193 -8.35 12.94 -11.61
C HIS A 193 -7.95 13.41 -13.02
N HIS A 194 -7.56 12.49 -13.91
CA HIS A 194 -7.24 12.82 -15.30
C HIS A 194 -8.42 13.46 -16.04
N ALA A 195 -9.64 12.93 -15.85
CA ALA A 195 -10.85 13.50 -16.43
C ALA A 195 -11.14 14.93 -15.89
N ALA A 196 -10.84 15.19 -14.61
CA ALA A 196 -10.96 16.53 -14.03
C ALA A 196 -9.95 17.51 -14.63
N ILE A 197 -8.68 17.08 -14.81
CA ILE A 197 -7.66 17.86 -15.52
C ILE A 197 -8.15 18.24 -16.91
N VAL A 198 -8.62 17.27 -17.70
CA VAL A 198 -9.14 17.53 -19.06
C VAL A 198 -10.29 18.53 -19.05
N LYS A 199 -11.27 18.37 -18.15
CA LYS A 199 -12.38 19.32 -18.03
C LYS A 199 -11.91 20.73 -17.71
N MET A 200 -10.93 20.87 -16.82
CA MET A 200 -10.36 22.17 -16.45
C MET A 200 -9.58 22.79 -17.61
N LEU A 201 -8.73 22.03 -18.28
CA LEU A 201 -7.98 22.50 -19.46
C LEU A 201 -8.94 23.00 -20.55
N LYS A 202 -10.02 22.25 -20.81
CA LYS A 202 -11.07 22.66 -21.74
C LYS A 202 -11.79 23.93 -21.30
N PHE A 203 -12.10 24.07 -20.01
CA PHE A 203 -12.75 25.25 -19.46
C PHE A 203 -11.93 26.52 -19.72
N PHE A 204 -10.60 26.44 -19.56
CA PHE A 204 -9.69 27.56 -19.84
C PHE A 204 -9.26 27.68 -21.32
N GLY A 205 -9.69 26.75 -22.18
CA GLY A 205 -9.31 26.74 -23.59
C GLY A 205 -7.85 26.34 -23.85
N TRP A 206 -7.17 25.71 -22.89
CA TRP A 206 -5.81 25.23 -23.03
C TRP A 206 -5.78 23.90 -23.79
N ASN A 207 -5.30 23.94 -25.02
CA ASN A 207 -5.19 22.79 -25.93
C ASN A 207 -3.75 22.38 -26.24
N TRP A 208 -2.76 23.10 -25.71
CA TRP A 208 -1.33 22.85 -25.92
C TRP A 208 -0.60 22.85 -24.57
N VAL A 209 -0.12 21.69 -24.14
CA VAL A 209 0.43 21.50 -22.78
C VAL A 209 1.78 20.79 -22.82
N GLY A 210 2.64 21.08 -21.84
CA GLY A 210 3.81 20.29 -21.52
C GLY A 210 3.53 19.30 -20.39
N ILE A 211 4.26 18.18 -20.34
CA ILE A 211 4.19 17.22 -19.23
C ILE A 211 5.57 17.01 -18.62
N ILE A 212 5.66 17.01 -17.29
CA ILE A 212 6.81 16.51 -16.54
C ILE A 212 6.40 15.23 -15.81
N THR A 213 7.21 14.18 -15.95
CA THR A 213 7.01 12.89 -15.29
C THR A 213 8.29 12.38 -14.62
N SER A 214 8.16 11.39 -13.76
CA SER A 214 9.29 10.64 -13.16
C SER A 214 9.70 9.45 -14.03
N GLU A 215 10.97 9.00 -13.92
CA GLU A 215 11.51 7.83 -14.66
C GLU A 215 11.04 6.47 -14.10
N ASP A 216 10.25 6.45 -13.03
CA ASP A 216 9.78 5.23 -12.38
C ASP A 216 8.52 4.63 -13.06
N GLU A 217 8.16 3.41 -12.66
CA GLU A 217 6.97 2.70 -13.20
C GLU A 217 5.68 3.51 -12.98
N SER A 218 5.61 4.29 -11.89
CA SER A 218 4.47 5.20 -11.64
C SER A 218 4.38 6.28 -12.71
N GLY A 219 5.50 6.94 -13.01
CA GLY A 219 5.58 7.99 -14.04
C GLY A 219 5.22 7.48 -15.43
N GLU A 220 5.76 6.32 -15.84
CA GLU A 220 5.45 5.73 -17.15
C GLU A 220 3.95 5.38 -17.28
N ARG A 221 3.37 4.80 -16.23
CA ARG A 221 1.94 4.43 -16.21
C ARG A 221 1.04 5.65 -16.26
N GLU A 222 1.26 6.63 -15.39
CA GLU A 222 0.44 7.85 -15.31
C GLU A 222 0.57 8.70 -16.58
N LEU A 223 1.79 8.83 -17.13
CA LEU A 223 2.01 9.51 -18.41
C LEU A 223 1.19 8.85 -19.53
N ARG A 224 1.16 7.51 -19.59
CA ARG A 224 0.40 6.79 -20.62
C ARG A 224 -1.10 7.02 -20.48
N GLU A 225 -1.63 6.96 -19.28
CA GLU A 225 -3.07 7.16 -19.02
C GLU A 225 -3.49 8.61 -19.27
N LEU A 226 -2.75 9.58 -18.73
CA LEU A 226 -3.01 11.01 -18.93
C LEU A 226 -2.88 11.41 -20.40
N SER A 227 -1.85 10.93 -21.10
CA SER A 227 -1.65 11.26 -22.52
C SER A 227 -2.79 10.73 -23.39
N GLN A 228 -3.27 9.52 -23.11
CA GLN A 228 -4.43 8.95 -23.79
C GLN A 228 -5.69 9.79 -23.55
N GLU A 229 -5.91 10.23 -22.31
CA GLU A 229 -7.08 11.02 -21.91
C GLU A 229 -7.07 12.45 -22.47
N LEU A 230 -5.90 13.11 -22.53
CA LEU A 230 -5.71 14.42 -23.16
C LEU A 230 -5.96 14.34 -24.67
N THR A 231 -5.34 13.36 -25.32
CA THR A 231 -5.41 13.20 -26.78
C THR A 231 -6.82 12.83 -27.24
N SER A 232 -7.51 11.96 -26.50
CA SER A 232 -8.90 11.58 -26.80
C SER A 232 -9.86 12.78 -26.73
N HIS A 233 -9.47 13.83 -26.01
CA HIS A 233 -10.25 15.05 -25.83
C HIS A 233 -9.75 16.25 -26.64
N GLY A 234 -8.78 16.05 -27.55
CA GLY A 234 -8.29 17.07 -28.48
C GLY A 234 -7.28 18.04 -27.88
N ILE A 235 -6.60 17.65 -26.80
CA ILE A 235 -5.49 18.41 -26.19
C ILE A 235 -4.18 17.76 -26.64
N CYS A 236 -3.23 18.57 -27.13
CA CYS A 236 -1.95 18.10 -27.63
C CYS A 236 -0.83 18.33 -26.62
N ILE A 237 0.12 17.40 -26.61
CA ILE A 237 1.29 17.43 -25.75
C ILE A 237 2.47 17.92 -26.60
N GLU A 238 3.03 19.09 -26.28
CA GLU A 238 4.14 19.68 -27.02
C GLU A 238 5.46 18.99 -26.69
N TYR A 239 5.67 18.70 -25.41
CA TYR A 239 6.86 18.05 -24.91
C TYR A 239 6.54 17.25 -23.65
N THR A 240 7.35 16.21 -23.45
CA THR A 240 7.38 15.43 -22.22
C THR A 240 8.79 15.43 -21.69
N ILE A 241 8.96 15.76 -20.41
CA ILE A 241 10.24 15.76 -19.71
C ILE A 241 10.19 14.68 -18.63
N THR A 242 11.19 13.81 -18.63
CA THR A 242 11.35 12.77 -17.62
C THR A 242 12.43 13.19 -16.62
N LEU A 243 12.09 13.21 -15.33
CA LEU A 243 13.01 13.47 -14.23
C LEU A 243 13.58 12.15 -13.70
N PRO A 244 14.91 12.08 -13.48
CA PRO A 244 15.51 10.90 -12.87
C PRO A 244 15.17 10.82 -11.38
N ASP A 245 14.95 9.59 -10.90
CA ASP A 245 14.66 9.31 -9.48
C ASP A 245 15.93 9.36 -8.60
N LYS A 246 17.12 9.28 -9.21
CA LYS A 246 18.42 9.28 -8.53
C LYS A 246 19.35 10.37 -9.05
N GLU A 247 20.29 10.80 -8.20
CA GLU A 247 21.27 11.83 -8.53
C GLU A 247 22.19 11.38 -9.67
N ASP A 248 21.89 11.82 -10.88
CA ASP A 248 22.74 11.69 -12.06
C ASP A 248 23.16 13.09 -12.53
N LYS A 249 24.32 13.54 -12.02
CA LYS A 249 24.86 14.90 -12.20
C LYS A 249 25.09 15.29 -13.67
N GLY A 250 25.02 14.35 -14.62
CA GLY A 250 25.34 14.60 -16.03
C GLY A 250 24.15 14.67 -17.00
N LYS A 251 22.92 14.34 -16.58
CA LYS A 251 21.89 13.89 -17.53
C LYS A 251 20.66 14.79 -17.69
N TYR A 252 20.42 15.74 -16.79
CA TYR A 252 19.23 16.59 -16.89
C TYR A 252 19.45 17.82 -17.80
N LYS A 253 19.01 17.71 -19.07
CA LYS A 253 18.95 18.82 -20.04
C LYS A 253 17.52 19.23 -20.44
N GLY A 254 16.51 18.70 -19.74
CA GLY A 254 15.10 18.90 -20.09
C GLY A 254 14.63 20.35 -20.00
N MET A 255 15.22 21.16 -19.10
CA MET A 255 14.76 22.54 -18.86
C MET A 255 14.91 23.47 -20.07
N ASN A 256 15.92 23.25 -20.92
CA ASN A 256 16.13 24.03 -22.14
C ASN A 256 15.00 23.83 -23.17
N ILE A 257 14.23 22.75 -23.06
CA ILE A 257 13.06 22.49 -23.90
C ILE A 257 11.92 23.42 -23.49
N ILE A 258 11.70 23.58 -22.17
CA ILE A 258 10.65 24.44 -21.62
C ILE A 258 10.85 25.90 -22.04
N GLU A 259 12.10 26.39 -22.00
CA GLU A 259 12.42 27.77 -22.42
C GLU A 259 12.09 28.06 -23.88
N LYS A 260 12.10 27.05 -24.75
CA LYS A 260 11.82 27.18 -26.18
C LYS A 260 10.38 26.85 -26.54
N ALA A 261 9.62 26.30 -25.60
CA ALA A 261 8.27 25.83 -25.86
C ALA A 261 7.25 26.98 -25.88
N THR A 262 6.14 26.72 -26.55
CA THR A 262 5.03 27.67 -26.68
C THR A 262 3.93 27.45 -25.65
N SER A 263 3.82 26.24 -25.09
CA SER A 263 2.86 25.90 -24.05
C SER A 263 3.09 26.73 -22.79
N GLN A 264 2.03 27.33 -22.28
CA GLN A 264 2.06 28.06 -21.01
C GLN A 264 1.58 27.23 -19.82
N VAL A 265 1.13 26.00 -20.07
CA VAL A 265 0.65 25.06 -19.04
C VAL A 265 1.54 23.84 -19.01
N LEU A 266 1.96 23.50 -17.80
CA LEU A 266 2.84 22.37 -17.53
C LEU A 266 2.20 21.46 -16.49
N ILE A 267 1.96 20.20 -16.86
CA ILE A 267 1.29 19.22 -16.00
C ILE A 267 2.36 18.30 -15.39
N THR A 268 2.30 18.10 -14.08
CA THR A 268 3.15 17.09 -13.42
C THR A 268 2.40 15.78 -13.28
N CYS A 269 3.06 14.65 -13.54
CA CYS A 269 2.52 13.30 -13.29
C CYS A 269 3.62 12.38 -12.73
N GLY A 270 3.23 11.23 -12.19
CA GLY A 270 4.13 10.29 -11.53
C GLY A 270 4.43 10.66 -10.07
N SER A 271 5.41 9.96 -9.50
CA SER A 271 5.83 10.13 -8.11
C SER A 271 7.11 10.96 -8.02
N CYS A 272 7.13 11.96 -7.15
CA CYS A 272 8.26 12.86 -6.99
C CYS A 272 9.04 12.53 -5.71
N ALA A 273 10.31 12.15 -5.85
CA ALA A 273 11.25 12.03 -4.73
C ALA A 273 11.95 13.37 -4.41
N GLU A 274 12.91 13.34 -3.49
CA GLU A 274 13.72 14.51 -3.09
C GLU A 274 14.43 15.17 -4.28
N TYR A 275 15.02 14.36 -5.15
CA TYR A 275 15.85 14.86 -6.25
C TYR A 275 15.03 15.60 -7.31
N CYS A 276 13.87 15.04 -7.68
CA CYS A 276 12.92 15.66 -8.59
C CYS A 276 12.47 17.05 -8.08
N ALA A 277 12.18 17.14 -6.77
CA ALA A 277 11.79 18.40 -6.15
C ALA A 277 12.91 19.44 -6.19
N SER A 278 14.17 19.01 -5.98
CA SER A 278 15.34 19.89 -6.04
C SER A 278 15.59 20.47 -7.45
N ILE A 279 15.34 19.70 -8.51
CA ILE A 279 15.48 20.15 -9.91
C ILE A 279 14.49 21.27 -10.21
N ILE A 280 13.22 21.09 -9.82
CA ILE A 280 12.17 22.09 -10.01
C ILE A 280 12.48 23.34 -9.20
N TYR A 281 12.93 23.20 -7.95
CA TYR A 281 13.34 24.32 -7.10
C TYR A 281 14.47 25.15 -7.74
N ASN A 282 15.50 24.49 -8.27
CA ASN A 282 16.60 25.17 -8.95
C ASN A 282 16.19 25.83 -10.27
N SER A 283 15.05 25.43 -10.84
CA SER A 283 14.56 25.89 -12.14
C SER A 283 13.36 26.85 -12.04
N LEU A 284 13.08 27.39 -10.85
CA LEU A 284 11.93 28.29 -10.62
C LEU A 284 11.95 29.55 -11.48
N THR A 285 13.12 30.03 -11.85
CA THR A 285 13.28 31.20 -12.74
C THR A 285 12.68 30.95 -14.12
N ILE A 286 12.82 29.73 -14.64
CA ILE A 286 12.28 29.31 -15.94
C ILE A 286 10.76 29.10 -15.84
N LEU A 287 10.30 28.56 -14.72
CA LEU A 287 8.89 28.21 -14.51
C LEU A 287 7.99 29.37 -14.06
N LYS A 288 8.55 30.55 -13.78
CA LYS A 288 7.82 31.69 -13.18
C LYS A 288 6.58 32.14 -13.97
N ASN A 289 6.62 32.04 -15.30
CA ASN A 289 5.53 32.47 -16.19
C ASN A 289 4.68 31.30 -16.73
N ILE A 290 4.87 30.10 -16.17
CA ILE A 290 4.18 28.88 -16.61
C ILE A 290 3.18 28.49 -15.54
N THR A 291 1.93 28.26 -15.94
CA THR A 291 0.89 27.72 -15.07
C THR A 291 1.20 26.25 -14.81
N LEU A 292 1.64 25.94 -13.59
CA LEU A 292 1.96 24.58 -13.17
C LEU A 292 0.70 23.89 -12.64
N LEU A 293 0.31 22.78 -13.27
CA LEU A 293 -0.74 21.89 -12.79
C LEU A 293 -0.07 20.76 -11.98
N ILE A 294 -0.11 20.90 -10.66
CA ILE A 294 0.65 20.07 -9.72
C ILE A 294 -0.19 18.86 -9.28
N ASN A 295 0.28 17.67 -9.59
CA ASN A 295 -0.23 16.41 -9.02
C ASN A 295 0.01 16.37 -7.50
N MET A 296 -0.91 15.77 -6.74
CA MET A 296 -0.88 15.71 -5.28
C MET A 296 0.42 15.08 -4.74
N SER A 297 0.92 14.03 -5.38
CA SER A 297 2.20 13.39 -5.01
C SER A 297 3.39 14.35 -5.11
N TRP A 298 3.36 15.26 -6.08
CA TRP A 298 4.40 16.28 -6.27
C TRP A 298 4.25 17.42 -5.26
N LEU A 299 3.02 17.86 -5.02
CA LEU A 299 2.71 18.84 -3.98
C LEU A 299 3.26 18.38 -2.63
N TYR A 300 3.04 17.11 -2.28
CA TYR A 300 3.59 16.50 -1.07
C TYR A 300 5.12 16.52 -1.04
N ALA A 301 5.79 16.15 -2.14
CA ALA A 301 7.24 16.20 -2.19
C ALA A 301 7.76 17.63 -1.95
N PHE A 302 7.17 18.64 -2.59
CA PHE A 302 7.59 20.03 -2.40
C PHE A 302 7.39 20.51 -0.96
N THR A 303 6.25 20.19 -0.35
CA THR A 303 5.93 20.60 1.02
C THR A 303 6.75 19.84 2.06
N PHE A 304 6.97 18.53 1.89
CA PHE A 304 7.75 17.68 2.79
C PHE A 304 9.23 18.08 2.86
N TRP A 305 9.78 18.54 1.75
CA TRP A 305 11.16 19.01 1.66
C TRP A 305 11.33 20.50 1.97
N ASN A 306 10.25 21.20 2.37
CA ASN A 306 10.24 22.65 2.62
C ASN A 306 10.78 23.48 1.43
N PHE A 307 10.69 22.95 0.22
CA PHE A 307 10.84 23.77 -0.97
C PHE A 307 9.56 24.60 -1.03
N GLY A 308 9.60 25.85 -0.56
CA GLY A 308 8.46 26.77 -0.47
C GLY A 308 7.91 27.18 -1.84
N ILE A 309 7.49 26.22 -2.64
CA ILE A 309 7.07 26.36 -4.02
C ILE A 309 5.54 26.29 -4.04
N LEU A 310 4.92 27.42 -3.76
CA LEU A 310 3.73 27.79 -4.52
C LEU A 310 4.19 28.90 -5.45
N ILE A 311 4.47 28.54 -6.71
CA ILE A 311 4.61 29.55 -7.77
C ILE A 311 3.25 30.23 -7.86
N ASP A 312 3.21 31.56 -7.76
CA ASP A 312 1.97 32.31 -7.92
C ASP A 312 1.28 31.91 -9.23
N GLY A 313 0.07 31.36 -9.12
CA GLY A 313 -0.71 30.89 -10.27
C GLY A 313 -0.60 29.39 -10.58
N SER A 314 0.03 28.57 -9.73
CA SER A 314 -0.08 27.11 -9.82
C SER A 314 -1.48 26.61 -9.43
N LEU A 315 -1.90 25.51 -10.04
CA LEU A 315 -3.21 24.87 -9.83
C LEU A 315 -3.00 23.43 -9.36
N THR A 316 -3.80 22.99 -8.39
CA THR A 316 -3.79 21.61 -7.92
C THR A 316 -5.19 21.17 -7.54
N PHE A 317 -5.49 19.88 -7.70
CA PHE A 317 -6.76 19.30 -7.28
C PHE A 317 -6.61 18.74 -5.88
N ILE A 318 -7.33 19.34 -4.94
CA ILE A 318 -7.40 18.85 -3.56
C ILE A 318 -8.75 18.14 -3.40
N PRO A 319 -8.79 16.86 -2.98
CA PRO A 319 -10.05 16.19 -2.70
C PRO A 319 -10.80 16.91 -1.57
N SER A 320 -12.04 17.30 -1.83
CA SER A 320 -12.90 17.94 -0.82
C SER A 320 -13.48 16.88 0.12
N ILE A 321 -13.13 16.96 1.41
CA ILE A 321 -13.60 16.01 2.44
C ILE A 321 -14.14 16.80 3.64
N ASN A 322 -15.45 16.74 3.87
CA ASN A 322 -16.15 17.48 4.96
C ASN A 322 -16.13 16.77 6.33
N VAL A 323 -15.41 15.66 6.49
CA VAL A 323 -15.69 14.70 7.57
C VAL A 323 -14.91 14.92 8.88
N ILE A 324 -13.88 15.77 8.94
CA ILE A 324 -12.93 15.67 10.06
C ILE A 324 -12.56 17.03 10.67
N SER A 325 -13.53 17.71 11.30
CA SER A 325 -13.24 18.88 12.14
C SER A 325 -12.59 18.51 13.49
N LYS A 326 -12.81 17.29 14.00
CA LYS A 326 -12.41 16.91 15.37
C LYS A 326 -10.97 16.40 15.51
N ILE A 327 -10.45 15.66 14.51
CA ILE A 327 -9.06 15.17 14.52
C ILE A 327 -8.10 16.31 14.15
N GLU A 328 -8.52 17.23 13.29
CA GLU A 328 -7.78 18.47 13.01
C GLU A 328 -7.53 19.26 14.31
N ILE A 329 -8.55 19.38 15.17
CA ILE A 329 -8.41 20.03 16.48
C ILE A 329 -7.44 19.30 17.41
N GLU A 330 -7.48 17.95 17.48
CA GLU A 330 -6.52 17.20 18.31
C GLU A 330 -5.09 17.32 17.79
N PHE A 331 -4.89 17.13 16.48
CA PHE A 331 -3.57 17.22 15.85
C PHE A 331 -2.96 18.61 16.02
N ASN A 332 -3.77 19.66 15.93
CA ASN A 332 -3.36 21.05 16.15
C ASN A 332 -2.89 21.34 17.58
N ASN A 333 -3.27 20.50 18.55
CA ASN A 333 -2.89 20.63 19.96
C ASN A 333 -1.70 19.74 20.36
N VAL A 334 -1.22 18.88 19.45
CA VAL A 334 -0.02 18.07 19.69
C VAL A 334 1.22 18.95 19.53
N ASN A 335 2.17 18.85 20.47
CA ASN A 335 3.49 19.46 20.33
C ASN A 335 4.57 18.43 20.75
N PRO A 336 5.83 18.61 20.32
CA PRO A 336 6.94 17.70 20.67
C PRO A 336 7.23 17.63 22.17
N VAL A 337 6.86 18.67 22.93
CA VAL A 337 7.22 18.84 24.35
C VAL A 337 6.22 18.16 25.30
N ASN A 338 4.95 18.05 24.93
CA ASN A 338 3.86 17.48 25.73
C ASN A 338 3.87 15.95 25.71
N ARG A 339 4.58 15.33 24.74
CA ARG A 339 4.73 13.87 24.63
C ARG A 339 6.20 13.48 24.41
N PRO A 340 7.08 13.71 25.39
CA PRO A 340 8.53 13.55 25.22
C PRO A 340 8.99 12.08 25.06
N LYS A 341 8.09 11.11 25.21
CA LYS A 341 8.39 9.66 25.03
C LYS A 341 8.02 9.14 23.64
N ASP A 342 7.41 9.96 22.79
CA ASP A 342 7.02 9.56 21.44
C ASP A 342 8.20 9.82 20.47
N PRO A 343 8.86 8.76 19.95
CA PRO A 343 10.03 8.92 19.10
C PRO A 343 9.71 9.66 17.79
N LEU A 344 8.47 9.54 17.28
CA LEU A 344 8.06 10.18 16.04
C LEU A 344 7.90 11.69 16.23
N LEU A 345 7.27 12.11 17.34
CA LEU A 345 7.11 13.54 17.66
C LEU A 345 8.44 14.23 17.93
N GLU A 346 9.39 13.50 18.52
CA GLU A 346 10.77 13.95 18.71
C GLU A 346 11.44 14.21 17.36
N ASP A 347 11.40 13.24 16.44
CA ASP A 347 12.02 13.37 15.11
C ASP A 347 11.34 14.47 14.26
N LEU A 348 10.02 14.59 14.33
CA LEU A 348 9.26 15.67 13.69
C LEU A 348 9.64 17.05 14.27
N GLY A 349 9.85 17.13 15.58
CA GLY A 349 10.31 18.34 16.26
C GLY A 349 11.69 18.79 15.80
N ILE A 350 12.64 17.87 15.70
CA ILE A 350 14.00 18.14 15.19
C ILE A 350 13.92 18.61 13.73
N ARG A 351 13.07 17.95 12.91
CA ARG A 351 12.97 18.22 11.48
C ARG A 351 12.30 19.55 11.14
N PHE A 352 11.11 19.80 11.70
CA PHE A 352 10.28 20.94 11.31
C PHE A 352 10.52 22.19 12.15
N PHE A 353 10.78 21.99 13.46
CA PHE A 353 10.97 23.10 14.39
C PHE A 353 12.44 23.27 14.80
N HIS A 354 13.35 22.43 14.32
CA HIS A 354 14.76 22.47 14.71
C HIS A 354 14.96 22.35 16.23
N CYS A 355 14.10 21.55 16.87
CA CYS A 355 14.18 21.26 18.30
C CYS A 355 15.41 20.41 18.62
N ASN A 356 16.06 20.72 19.73
CA ASN A 356 17.11 19.89 20.30
C ASN A 356 16.51 18.61 20.90
N SER A 357 17.09 17.45 20.60
CA SER A 357 16.68 16.17 21.17
C SER A 357 17.48 15.86 22.45
N PRO A 358 16.89 15.11 23.42
CA PRO A 358 17.65 14.51 24.51
C PRO A 358 18.75 13.53 24.04
N ASN A 359 18.62 12.99 22.83
CA ASN A 359 19.59 12.09 22.21
C ASN A 359 20.64 12.89 21.42
N HIS A 360 21.87 12.93 21.95
CA HIS A 360 22.98 13.68 21.36
C HIS A 360 23.38 13.19 19.96
N ASP A 361 23.28 11.87 19.70
CA ASP A 361 23.64 11.29 18.40
C ASP A 361 22.69 11.75 17.28
N LYS A 362 21.41 11.92 17.61
CA LYS A 362 20.41 12.48 16.67
C LYS A 362 20.71 13.94 16.35
N ASN A 363 21.11 14.73 17.36
CA ASN A 363 21.47 16.12 17.17
C ASN A 363 22.72 16.27 16.28
N GLU A 364 23.73 15.42 16.50
CA GLU A 364 24.94 15.40 15.69
C GLU A 364 24.65 15.01 14.23
N PHE A 365 23.82 14.00 14.02
CA PHE A 365 23.38 13.62 12.67
C PHE A 365 22.67 14.77 11.96
N HIS A 366 21.68 15.41 12.61
CA HIS A 366 20.90 16.46 11.99
C HIS A 366 21.68 17.76 11.76
N THR A 367 22.59 18.13 12.67
CA THR A 367 23.43 19.33 12.50
C THR A 367 24.46 19.14 11.37
N THR A 368 25.03 17.94 11.24
CA THR A 368 26.04 17.61 10.22
C THR A 368 25.42 17.46 8.83
N VAL A 369 24.27 16.79 8.73
CA VAL A 369 23.61 16.49 7.44
C VAL A 369 22.78 17.67 6.94
N ASN A 370 21.98 18.30 7.80
CA ASN A 370 21.04 19.36 7.38
C ASN A 370 21.63 20.78 7.49
N ARG A 371 22.83 20.95 8.05
CA ARG A 371 23.52 22.25 8.25
C ARG A 371 22.65 23.31 8.95
N LYS A 372 21.78 22.90 9.86
CA LYS A 372 20.92 23.81 10.64
C LYS A 372 21.26 23.78 12.12
N THR A 373 21.21 24.94 12.76
CA THR A 373 21.40 25.12 14.20
C THR A 373 20.13 24.70 14.94
N LEU A 374 20.27 23.72 15.85
CA LEU A 374 19.19 23.28 16.73
C LEU A 374 19.03 24.23 17.92
N HIS A 375 17.81 24.34 18.43
CA HIS A 375 17.50 25.16 19.61
C HIS A 375 16.54 24.43 20.54
N ASN A 376 16.47 24.87 21.79
CA ASN A 376 15.52 24.30 22.74
C ASN A 376 14.11 24.82 22.42
N CYS A 377 13.22 23.90 22.07
CA CYS A 377 11.82 24.21 21.80
C CYS A 377 11.06 24.51 23.09
N THR A 378 10.14 25.46 23.00
CA THR A 378 9.42 26.05 24.13
C THR A 378 8.07 25.38 24.41
N GLY A 379 7.64 24.47 23.52
CA GLY A 379 6.31 23.86 23.53
C GLY A 379 5.21 24.76 22.96
N ARG A 380 5.57 25.96 22.48
CA ARG A 380 4.65 26.88 21.79
C ARG A 380 4.56 26.60 20.29
N GLU A 381 5.46 25.76 19.77
CA GLU A 381 5.51 25.32 18.40
C GLU A 381 4.30 24.40 18.12
N ARG A 382 3.51 24.71 17.09
CA ARG A 382 2.31 23.96 16.74
C ARG A 382 2.41 23.45 15.31
N PHE A 383 2.09 22.17 15.10
CA PHE A 383 2.16 21.57 13.76
C PHE A 383 1.22 22.24 12.75
N LYS A 384 0.14 22.88 13.21
CA LYS A 384 -0.75 23.70 12.37
C LYS A 384 -0.06 24.89 11.69
N ASP A 385 0.99 25.41 12.32
CA ASP A 385 1.72 26.59 11.84
C ASP A 385 2.70 26.18 10.71
N ILE A 386 2.82 24.88 10.43
CA ILE A 386 3.58 24.32 9.32
C ILE A 386 2.65 24.14 8.11
N ILE A 387 2.88 24.93 7.07
CA ILE A 387 2.11 24.94 5.81
C ILE A 387 2.09 23.56 5.13
N SER A 388 3.12 22.74 5.31
CA SER A 388 3.19 21.39 4.74
C SER A 388 2.28 20.36 5.41
N ILE A 389 1.86 20.61 6.66
CA ILE A 389 1.02 19.68 7.43
C ILE A 389 -0.44 20.12 7.42
N SER A 390 -0.71 21.42 7.32
CA SER A 390 -2.06 21.97 7.24
C SER A 390 -2.80 21.65 5.93
N HIS A 391 -2.08 21.24 4.88
CA HIS A 391 -2.65 20.85 3.58
C HIS A 391 -2.38 19.39 3.23
N ASP A 392 -1.91 18.59 4.19
CA ASP A 392 -1.63 17.18 3.96
C ASP A 392 -2.94 16.41 3.81
N SER A 393 -3.15 15.84 2.62
CA SER A 393 -4.32 15.02 2.33
C SER A 393 -4.12 13.53 2.58
N GLN A 394 -2.91 13.09 2.87
CA GLN A 394 -2.62 11.69 3.18
C GLN A 394 -3.15 11.19 4.54
N PRO A 395 -3.22 11.98 5.64
CA PRO A 395 -3.83 11.49 6.87
C PRO A 395 -5.31 11.14 6.68
N TYR A 396 -5.99 11.68 5.67
CA TYR A 396 -7.40 11.37 5.42
C TYR A 396 -7.64 9.91 5.02
N PHE A 397 -6.78 9.32 4.19
CA PHE A 397 -6.92 7.90 3.80
C PHE A 397 -6.69 6.97 4.98
N VAL A 398 -5.67 7.27 5.80
CA VAL A 398 -5.35 6.49 7.00
C VAL A 398 -6.46 6.64 8.04
N VAL A 399 -6.94 7.86 8.29
CA VAL A 399 -8.03 8.13 9.22
C VAL A 399 -9.33 7.49 8.75
N TYR A 400 -9.66 7.55 7.46
CA TYR A 400 -10.85 6.90 6.93
C TYR A 400 -10.74 5.38 7.02
N ALA A 401 -9.57 4.80 6.71
CA ALA A 401 -9.34 3.37 6.87
C ALA A 401 -9.53 2.94 8.34
N VAL A 402 -8.94 3.68 9.28
CA VAL A 402 -9.10 3.43 10.72
C VAL A 402 -10.55 3.63 11.18
N TYR A 403 -11.22 4.68 10.72
CA TYR A 403 -12.61 4.96 11.07
C TYR A 403 -13.56 3.92 10.48
N ALA A 404 -13.34 3.48 9.25
CA ALA A 404 -14.09 2.40 8.62
C ALA A 404 -13.91 1.08 9.37
N MET A 405 -12.67 0.74 9.77
CA MET A 405 -12.38 -0.40 10.63
C MET A 405 -13.09 -0.28 11.99
N ALA A 406 -13.00 0.88 12.65
CA ALA A 406 -13.63 1.12 13.95
C ALA A 406 -15.16 1.07 13.87
N LEU A 407 -15.75 1.64 12.82
CA LEU A 407 -17.20 1.61 12.57
C LEU A 407 -17.69 0.19 12.29
N ALA A 408 -16.93 -0.59 11.51
CA ALA A 408 -17.22 -2.01 11.28
C ALA A 408 -17.19 -2.78 12.61
N LEU A 409 -16.13 -2.60 13.41
CA LEU A 409 -15.99 -3.24 14.71
C LEU A 409 -17.10 -2.84 15.69
N HIS A 410 -17.48 -1.56 15.71
CA HIS A 410 -18.55 -1.05 16.56
C HIS A 410 -19.91 -1.64 16.18
N ARG A 411 -20.20 -1.76 14.87
CA ARG A 411 -21.42 -2.39 14.39
C ARG A 411 -21.47 -3.88 14.72
N MET A 412 -20.34 -4.58 14.62
CA MET A 412 -20.21 -5.98 15.03
C MET A 412 -20.44 -6.17 16.53
N TYR A 413 -19.92 -5.26 17.36
CA TYR A 413 -20.16 -5.28 18.80
C TYR A 413 -21.64 -5.09 19.13
N LEU A 414 -22.31 -4.12 18.49
CA LEU A 414 -23.73 -3.86 18.69
C LEU A 414 -24.61 -5.02 18.20
N SER A 415 -24.31 -5.66 17.06
CA SER A 415 -25.08 -6.81 16.57
C SER A 415 -25.00 -8.02 17.51
N SER A 416 -23.88 -8.18 18.23
CA SER A 416 -23.74 -9.25 19.24
C SER A 416 -24.57 -9.05 20.51
N HIS A 417 -25.05 -7.82 20.78
CA HIS A 417 -25.77 -7.47 22.01
C HIS A 417 -27.29 -7.28 21.82
N VAL A 418 -27.78 -7.23 20.58
CA VAL A 418 -29.21 -7.07 20.28
C VAL A 418 -29.99 -8.40 20.38
N ASP A 419 -29.33 -9.55 20.35
CA ASP A 419 -30.00 -10.84 20.11
C ASP A 419 -30.49 -11.61 21.37
N HIS A 420 -30.71 -10.92 22.51
CA HIS A 420 -31.27 -11.58 23.71
C HIS A 420 -32.51 -10.91 24.32
N ARG A 421 -32.96 -9.74 23.84
CA ARG A 421 -34.14 -9.06 24.40
C ARG A 421 -35.39 -9.07 23.53
N GLU A 422 -35.28 -9.30 22.21
CA GLU A 422 -36.45 -9.23 21.31
C GLU A 422 -37.00 -10.59 20.84
N LEU A 423 -36.32 -11.71 21.12
CA LEU A 423 -36.75 -13.05 20.69
C LEU A 423 -37.99 -13.62 21.42
N ASN A 424 -38.54 -12.93 22.43
CA ASN A 424 -39.74 -13.38 23.16
C ASN A 424 -41.05 -12.71 22.71
N ALA A 425 -41.05 -11.83 21.71
CA ALA A 425 -42.25 -11.13 21.27
C ALA A 425 -42.51 -11.29 19.77
N GLY A 426 -43.17 -12.40 19.40
CA GLY A 426 -43.94 -12.48 18.15
C GLY A 426 -43.62 -13.68 17.27
N LYS A 427 -44.45 -14.73 17.36
CA LYS A 427 -44.61 -15.74 16.30
C LYS A 427 -45.11 -15.05 15.03
N TYR A 428 -44.25 -14.86 14.04
CA TYR A 428 -44.68 -14.49 12.69
C TYR A 428 -44.82 -15.75 11.82
N ASN A 429 -46.06 -16.10 11.51
CA ASN A 429 -46.42 -17.15 10.54
C ASN A 429 -46.34 -16.59 9.12
N TYR A 430 -45.37 -17.00 8.32
CA TYR A 430 -45.35 -16.71 6.88
C TYR A 430 -45.96 -17.87 6.09
N LYS A 431 -47.14 -17.63 5.49
CA LYS A 431 -47.71 -18.49 4.44
C LYS A 431 -47.18 -18.01 3.08
N HIS A 432 -46.35 -18.80 2.42
CA HIS A 432 -46.00 -18.56 1.03
C HIS A 432 -47.11 -19.10 0.11
N LYS A 433 -47.65 -18.23 -0.75
CA LYS A 433 -48.46 -18.62 -1.90
C LYS A 433 -47.53 -18.64 -3.12
N VAL A 434 -47.25 -19.83 -3.64
CA VAL A 434 -46.52 -20.02 -4.89
C VAL A 434 -47.56 -19.99 -6.01
N ASN A 435 -47.50 -18.98 -6.88
CA ASN A 435 -48.19 -19.05 -8.15
C ASN A 435 -47.19 -19.63 -9.17
N ILE A 436 -47.58 -20.77 -9.73
CA ILE A 436 -46.93 -21.45 -10.86
C ILE A 436 -47.10 -20.60 -12.11
#